data_AF-A0A438VDH8-F1
#
_entry.id   AF-A0A438VDH8-F1
#
_cell.length_a   1.000
_cell.length_b   1.000
_cell.length_c   1.000
_cell.angle_alpha   90.00
_cell.angle_beta   90.00
_cell.angle_gamma   90.00
#
_symmetry.space_group_name_H-M   'P 1'
#
loop_
_entity.id
_entity.type
_entity.pdbx_description
1 polymer ?
#
loop_
_entity_poly.entity_id
_entity_poly.type
_entity_poly.pdbx_seq_one_letter_code
_entity_poly.pdbx_strand_id
1 'polypeptide(L)' 'KMMFDGKKSVAEKIIYKAFNKIEEKSGEKGIEVFEKALERVRPLVEVRSRRVGGATYQVPVEVRASRQ' A
#
# COMPACT_ATOMS: atom_id res chain seq x y z
N LYS A 1 0.96 -4.44 -6.41
CA LYS A 1 0.34 -5.52 -7.23
C LYS A 1 -0.56 -4.89 -8.27
N MET A 2 -0.23 -5.01 -9.55
CA MET A 2 -1.01 -4.41 -10.66
C MET A 2 -1.02 -5.27 -11.92
N MET A 3 -0.02 -6.15 -12.05
CA MET A 3 0.04 -7.15 -13.11
C MET A 3 -0.96 -8.28 -12.84
N PHE A 4 -2.06 -8.26 -13.58
CA PHE A 4 -3.01 -9.38 -13.67
C PHE A 4 -2.65 -10.26 -14.88
N ASP A 5 -2.84 -11.57 -14.75
CA ASP A 5 -2.56 -12.58 -15.80
C ASP A 5 -1.14 -12.50 -16.40
N GLY A 6 -0.15 -12.04 -15.64
CA GLY A 6 1.24 -11.93 -16.12
C GLY A 6 1.49 -10.86 -17.19
N LYS A 7 0.52 -9.97 -17.46
CA LYS A 7 0.62 -8.94 -18.51
C LYS A 7 1.50 -7.77 -18.09
N LYS A 8 2.83 -7.96 -18.11
CA LYS A 8 3.82 -6.96 -17.69
C LYS A 8 3.73 -5.64 -18.48
N SER A 9 3.78 -5.72 -19.82
CA SER A 9 3.79 -4.51 -20.67
C SER A 9 2.54 -3.64 -20.50
N VAL A 10 1.38 -4.26 -20.26
CA VAL A 10 0.13 -3.51 -20.03
C VAL A 10 0.16 -2.84 -18.66
N ALA A 11 0.57 -3.55 -17.61
CA ALA A 11 0.66 -2.99 -16.26
C ALA A 11 1.65 -1.81 -16.21
N GLU A 12 2.81 -1.96 -16.83
CA GLU A 12 3.85 -0.94 -16.90
C GLU A 12 3.35 0.35 -17.57
N LYS A 13 2.68 0.23 -18.73
CA LYS A 13 2.06 1.37 -19.41
C LYS A 13 1.05 2.11 -18.54
N ILE A 14 0.25 1.39 -17.74
CA ILE A 14 -0.74 2.03 -16.87
C ILE A 14 -0.05 2.74 -15.70
N ILE A 15 1.00 2.17 -15.12
CA ILE A 15 1.77 2.81 -14.03
C ILE A 15 2.35 4.15 -14.50
N TYR A 16 3.06 4.18 -15.62
CA TYR A 16 3.65 5.42 -16.12
C TYR A 16 2.58 6.46 -16.47
N LYS A 17 1.44 6.04 -17.05
CA LYS A 17 0.30 6.94 -17.27
C LYS A 17 -0.27 7.51 -15.97
N ALA A 18 -0.28 6.72 -14.90
CA ALA A 18 -0.74 7.19 -13.59
C ALA A 18 0.23 8.22 -13.00
N PHE A 19 1.55 8.01 -13.11
CA PHE A 19 2.53 9.01 -12.67
C PHE A 19 2.41 10.33 -13.43
N ASN A 20 2.25 10.30 -14.75
CA ASN A 20 2.05 11.52 -15.53
C ASN A 20 0.80 12.30 -15.06
N LYS A 21 -0.30 11.60 -14.73
CA LYS A 21 -1.52 12.22 -14.18
C LYS A 21 -1.32 12.79 -12.77
N ILE A 22 -0.45 12.18 -11.98
CA ILE A 22 -0.11 12.68 -10.65
C ILE A 22 0.71 13.96 -10.80
N GLU A 23 1.73 13.95 -11.65
CA GLU A 23 2.58 15.10 -11.95
C GLU A 23 1.78 16.29 -12.48
N GLU A 24 0.83 16.05 -13.40
CA GLU A 24 -0.07 17.08 -13.92
C GLU A 24 -0.93 17.74 -12.82
N LYS A 25 -1.30 16.97 -11.78
CA LYS A 25 -2.16 17.45 -10.69
C LYS A 25 -1.41 18.07 -9.53
N SER A 26 -0.25 17.51 -9.17
CA SER A 26 0.53 17.96 -8.00
C SER A 26 1.60 18.99 -8.35
N GLY A 27 2.10 19.00 -9.60
CA GLY A 27 3.27 19.78 -9.99
C GLY A 27 4.59 19.25 -9.40
N GLU A 28 4.55 18.13 -8.67
CA GLU A 28 5.69 17.44 -8.07
C GLU A 28 5.97 16.14 -8.85
N LYS A 29 7.19 15.60 -8.77
CA LYS A 29 7.53 14.33 -9.44
C LYS A 29 6.64 13.19 -8.92
N GLY A 30 6.09 12.40 -9.83
CA GLY A 30 5.10 11.38 -9.50
C GLY A 30 5.64 10.30 -8.55
N ILE A 31 6.95 10.04 -8.60
CA ILE A 31 7.63 9.07 -7.74
C ILE A 31 7.74 9.56 -6.28
N GLU A 32 8.02 10.84 -6.07
CA GLU A 32 8.14 11.43 -4.72
C GLU A 32 6.76 11.45 -4.04
N VAL A 33 5.72 11.81 -4.79
CA VAL A 33 4.32 11.75 -4.32
C VAL A 33 3.93 10.31 -3.96
N PHE A 34 4.38 9.33 -4.75
CA PHE A 34 4.10 7.92 -4.50
C PHE A 34 4.81 7.38 -3.26
N GLU A 35 6.08 7.73 -3.04
CA GLU A 35 6.80 7.35 -1.82
C GLU A 35 6.14 7.95 -0.57
N LYS A 36 5.79 9.24 -0.63
CA LYS A 36 5.06 9.92 0.44
C LYS A 36 3.69 9.30 0.70
N ALA A 37 2.98 8.88 -0.35
CA ALA A 37 1.72 8.16 -0.22
C ALA A 37 1.93 6.80 0.44
N LEU A 38 2.97 6.06 0.06
CA LEU A 38 3.31 4.79 0.69
C LEU A 38 3.57 4.96 2.18
N GLU A 39 4.40 5.93 2.59
CA GLU A 39 4.66 6.23 4.01
C GLU A 39 3.38 6.48 4.81
N ARG A 40 2.43 7.23 4.24
CA ARG A 40 1.14 7.52 4.90
C ARG A 40 0.22 6.30 5.00
N VAL A 41 0.33 5.36 4.08
CA VAL A 41 -0.51 4.15 4.06
C VAL A 41 0.04 3.06 4.98
N ARG A 42 1.33 3.10 5.36
CA ARG A 42 1.94 2.07 6.25
C ARG A 42 1.26 2.10 7.63
N PRO A 43 0.60 1.01 8.04
CA PRO A 43 0.04 0.92 9.38
C PRO A 43 1.15 0.60 10.38
N LEU A 44 1.17 1.29 11.52
CA LEU A 44 2.05 0.95 12.64
C LEU A 44 1.52 -0.23 13.47
N VAL A 45 0.20 -0.38 13.51
CA VAL A 45 -0.50 -1.41 14.30
C VAL A 45 -1.50 -2.15 13.41
N GLU A 46 -1.43 -3.48 13.41
CA GLU A 46 -2.44 -4.35 12.82
C GLU A 46 -3.24 -5.05 13.91
N VAL A 47 -4.45 -5.46 13.57
CA VAL A 47 -5.32 -6.16 14.51
C VAL A 47 -5.27 -7.65 14.22
N ARG A 48 -5.05 -8.46 15.25
CA ARG A 48 -5.06 -9.92 15.17
C ARG A 48 -6.12 -10.52 16.08
N SER A 49 -6.89 -11.45 15.55
CA SER A 49 -7.85 -12.23 16.34
C SER A 49 -7.12 -13.09 17.37
N ARG A 50 -7.47 -12.95 18.65
CA ARG A 50 -6.97 -13.78 19.76
C ARG A 50 -8.14 -14.25 20.61
N ARG A 51 -8.10 -15.51 21.05
CA ARG A 51 -9.13 -16.06 21.93
C ARG A 51 -8.75 -15.83 23.39
N VAL A 52 -9.64 -15.21 24.15
CA VAL A 52 -9.45 -14.93 25.58
C VAL A 52 -10.77 -15.23 26.29
N GLY A 53 -10.74 -16.09 27.31
CA GLY A 53 -11.93 -16.39 28.13
C GLY A 53 -13.11 -17.01 27.37
N GLY A 54 -12.87 -17.65 26.22
CA GLY A 54 -13.92 -18.30 25.41
C GLY A 54 -14.40 -17.50 24.20
N ALA A 55 -14.23 -16.17 24.19
CA ALA A 55 -14.59 -15.27 23.08
C ALA A 55 -13.36 -14.85 22.25
N THR A 56 -13.59 -14.45 20.99
CA THR A 56 -12.55 -13.94 20.09
C THR A 56 -12.49 -12.41 20.14
N TYR A 57 -11.35 -11.88 20.56
CA TYR A 57 -11.07 -10.45 20.61
C TYR A 57 -10.07 -10.06 19.53
N GLN A 58 -10.20 -8.82 19.08
CA GLN A 58 -9.28 -8.19 18.16
C GLN A 58 -8.17 -7.50 18.97
N VAL A 59 -6.97 -8.07 18.95
CA VAL A 59 -5.82 -7.58 19.73
C VAL A 59 -4.90 -6.77 18.83
N PRO A 60 -4.59 -5.50 19.17
CA PRO A 60 -3.61 -4.70 18.44
C PRO A 60 -2.20 -5.26 18.62
N VAL A 61 -1.48 -5.40 17.52
CA VAL A 61 -0.10 -5.88 17.45
C VAL A 61 0.68 -4.99 16.50
N GLU A 62 1.92 -4.67 16.86
CA GLU A 62 2.80 -3.90 15.99
C GLU A 62 3.08 -4.62 14.67
N VAL A 63 3.03 -3.89 13.55
CA VAL A 63 3.24 -4.45 12.22
C VAL A 63 4.72 -4.78 12.05
N ARG A 64 5.02 -6.05 11.73
CA ARG A 64 6.39 -6.49 11.46
C ARG A 64 6.95 -5.76 10.23
N ALA A 65 8.25 -5.42 10.25
CA ALA A 65 8.93 -4.72 9.16
C ALA A 65 8.78 -5.37 7.77
N SER A 66 8.59 -6.70 7.68
CA SER A 66 8.35 -7.39 6.41
C SER A 66 6.95 -7.17 5.80
N ARG A 67 6.05 -6.52 6.54
CA ARG A 67 4.65 -6.21 6.16
C ARG A 67 4.32 -4.71 6.26
N GLN A 68 5.31 -3.88 6.59
CA GLN A 68 5.19 -2.42 6.56
C GLN A 68 5.26 -1.90 5.13
#